data_AF-A0AAU9RG97-F1
#
_entry.id   AF-A0AAU9RG97-F1
#
_cell.length_a   1.000
_cell.length_b   1.000
_cell.length_c   1.000
_cell.angle_alpha   90.00
_cell.angle_beta   90.00
_cell.angle_gamma   90.00
#
_symmetry.space_group_name_H-M   'P 1'
#
loop_
_entity.id
_entity.type
_entity.pdbx_description
1 polymer ?
#
loop_
_entity_poly.entity_id
_entity_poly.type
_entity_poly.pdbx_seq_one_letter_code
_entity_poly.pdbx_strand_id
1 'polypeptide(L)'
;MLVVEHWLNELCEELCERLQSDLNQNKRIAHTLTLHARAFKAGDSESHNKFPSKSCPLRYGAAKMKEDALYLFQAGLRDYLGSCRIKIHGGQHSGWRITSLSVSASKIVPIPSVSSY
;
A
#
# COMPACT_ATOMS: atom_id res chain seq x y z
N MET A 1 -3.07 13.73 -5.94
CA MET A 1 -2.41 12.51 -6.45
C MET A 1 -0.91 12.55 -6.22
N LEU A 2 -0.22 13.63 -6.64
CA LEU A 2 1.23 13.81 -6.45
C LEU A 2 1.73 13.62 -5.00
N VAL A 3 0.99 14.14 -4.01
CA VAL A 3 1.36 13.96 -2.59
C VAL A 3 1.31 12.50 -2.15
N VAL A 4 0.32 11.72 -2.64
CA VAL A 4 0.21 10.29 -2.32
C VAL A 4 1.36 9.53 -2.96
N GLU A 5 1.66 9.84 -4.23
CA GLU A 5 2.78 9.21 -4.93
C GLU A 5 4.13 9.48 -4.24
N HIS A 6 4.36 10.72 -3.79
CA HIS A 6 5.56 11.07 -3.02
C HIS A 6 5.66 10.23 -1.75
N TRP A 7 4.61 10.16 -0.93
CA TRP A 7 4.64 9.35 0.29
C TRP A 7 4.80 7.84 0.02
N LEU A 8 4.20 7.32 -1.05
CA LEU A 8 4.43 5.93 -1.43
C LEU A 8 5.87 5.68 -1.87
N ASN A 9 6.55 6.66 -2.46
CA ASN A 9 7.99 6.59 -2.75
C ASN A 9 8.79 6.42 -1.46
N GLU A 10 8.66 7.37 -0.52
CA GLU A 10 9.42 7.36 0.74
C GLU A 10 9.19 6.07 1.54
N LEU A 11 7.93 5.64 1.64
CA LEU A 11 7.58 4.42 2.38
C LEU A 11 8.12 3.15 1.70
N CYS A 12 8.16 3.10 0.38
CA CYS A 12 8.71 1.96 -0.35
C CYS A 12 10.24 1.93 -0.31
N GLU A 13 10.91 3.08 -0.29
CA GLU A 13 12.36 3.17 -0.09
C GLU A 13 12.75 2.66 1.30
N GLU A 14 12.14 3.19 2.37
CA GLU A 14 12.41 2.75 3.74
C GLU A 14 12.14 1.24 3.92
N LEU A 15 10.99 0.75 3.41
CA LEU A 15 10.65 -0.68 3.53
C LEU A 15 11.65 -1.55 2.75
N CYS A 16 12.12 -1.11 1.58
CA CYS A 16 13.09 -1.85 0.78
C CYS A 16 14.43 -1.98 1.53
N GLU A 17 14.94 -0.89 2.11
CA GLU A 17 16.17 -0.91 2.91
C GLU A 17 16.05 -1.86 4.12
N ARG A 18 14.91 -1.79 4.83
CA ARG A 18 14.64 -2.66 5.98
C ARG A 18 14.54 -4.14 5.60
N LEU A 19 13.91 -4.45 4.46
CA LEU A 19 13.83 -5.81 3.94
C LEU A 19 15.20 -6.34 3.52
N GLN A 20 16.06 -5.50 2.96
CA GLN A 20 17.43 -5.88 2.63
C GLN A 20 18.25 -6.17 3.89
N SER A 21 18.10 -5.36 4.94
CA SER A 21 18.69 -5.63 6.24
C SER A 21 18.18 -6.94 6.83
N ASP A 22 16.87 -7.19 6.80
CA ASP A 22 16.24 -8.41 7.30
C ASP A 22 16.73 -9.66 6.55
N LEU A 23 16.85 -9.58 5.23
CA LEU A 23 17.42 -10.65 4.41
C LEU A 23 18.85 -10.98 4.83
N ASN A 24 19.69 -9.96 5.02
CA ASN A 24 21.10 -10.15 5.36
C ASN A 24 21.28 -10.78 6.75
N GLN A 25 20.51 -10.31 7.73
CA GLN A 25 20.62 -10.72 9.15
C GLN A 25 19.88 -12.01 9.46
N ASN A 26 18.67 -12.16 8.93
CA ASN A 26 17.73 -13.22 9.33
C ASN A 26 17.54 -14.31 8.26
N LYS A 27 18.18 -14.17 7.09
CA LYS A 27 18.14 -15.15 5.97
C LYS A 27 16.72 -15.58 5.62
N ARG A 28 15.80 -14.61 5.55
CA ARG A 28 14.38 -14.83 5.25
C ARG A 28 13.89 -13.80 4.24
N ILE A 29 12.81 -14.14 3.54
CA ILE A 29 12.20 -13.29 2.51
C ILE A 29 10.70 -13.13 2.76
N ALA A 30 10.21 -11.90 2.66
CA ALA A 30 8.78 -11.61 2.52
C ALA A 30 8.30 -11.90 1.08
N HIS A 31 7.02 -12.27 0.95
CA HIS A 31 6.43 -12.63 -0.34
C HIS A 31 5.22 -11.78 -0.73
N THR A 32 4.66 -10.99 0.17
CA THR A 32 3.46 -10.19 -0.10
C THR A 32 3.66 -8.74 0.31
N LEU A 33 3.43 -7.82 -0.62
CA LEU A 33 3.30 -6.39 -0.38
C LEU A 33 1.83 -6.06 -0.14
N THR A 34 1.52 -5.31 0.90
CA THR A 34 0.15 -4.84 1.18
C THR A 34 0.15 -3.33 1.38
N LEU A 35 -0.78 -2.65 0.70
CA LEU A 35 -1.08 -1.25 0.91
C LEU A 35 -2.32 -1.13 1.80
N HIS A 36 -2.19 -0.33 2.84
CA HIS A 36 -3.28 0.18 3.65
C HIS A 36 -3.38 1.68 3.47
N ALA A 37 -4.59 2.19 3.29
CA ALA A 37 -4.86 3.62 3.31
C ALA A 37 -6.12 3.90 4.13
N ARG A 38 -6.24 5.12 4.63
CA ARG A 38 -7.50 5.63 5.18
C ARG A 38 -7.91 6.87 4.42
N ALA A 39 -9.18 6.93 4.07
CA ALA A 39 -9.82 8.12 3.54
C ALA A 39 -10.78 8.68 4.59
N PHE A 40 -10.82 10.00 4.70
CA PHE A 40 -11.79 10.74 5.51
C PHE A 40 -12.69 11.51 4.56
N LYS A 41 -13.99 11.54 4.80
CA LYS A 41 -14.95 12.37 4.08
C LYS A 41 -15.77 13.22 5.05
N ALA A 42 -15.91 14.52 4.78
CA ALA A 42 -16.72 15.41 5.61
C ALA A 42 -18.21 15.02 5.54
N GLY A 43 -18.88 14.98 6.69
CA GLY A 43 -20.28 14.55 6.81
C GLY A 43 -20.48 13.03 6.91
N ASP A 44 -19.39 12.26 6.88
CA ASP A 44 -19.44 10.81 7.06
C ASP A 44 -19.48 10.51 8.56
N SER A 45 -20.69 10.40 9.10
CA SER A 45 -20.93 9.90 10.46
C SER A 45 -20.57 8.42 10.49
N GLU A 46 -19.29 8.11 10.73
CA GLU A 46 -18.72 6.76 10.82
C GLU A 46 -19.19 5.77 9.74
N SER A 47 -19.32 6.20 8.48
CA SER A 47 -19.85 5.28 7.46
C SER A 47 -18.88 4.10 7.24
N HIS A 48 -19.49 2.93 7.02
CA HIS A 48 -18.85 1.64 6.76
C HIS A 48 -17.95 1.59 5.51
N ASN A 49 -17.75 2.71 4.80
CA ASN A 49 -16.94 2.79 3.59
C ASN A 49 -15.46 2.97 3.94
N LYS A 50 -14.84 1.91 4.45
CA LYS A 50 -13.39 1.88 4.68
C LYS A 50 -12.67 1.81 3.34
N PHE A 51 -11.59 2.58 3.19
CA PHE A 51 -10.70 2.43 2.05
C PHE A 51 -10.14 0.99 2.06
N PRO A 52 -10.30 0.22 0.97
CA PRO A 52 -9.95 -1.19 0.99
C PRO A 52 -8.43 -1.36 1.01
N SER A 53 -7.95 -2.31 1.81
CA SER A 53 -6.56 -2.75 1.74
C SER A 53 -6.38 -3.65 0.52
N LYS A 54 -5.25 -3.51 -0.16
CA LYS A 54 -4.93 -4.27 -1.38
C LYS A 54 -3.54 -4.85 -1.27
N SER A 55 -3.33 -6.05 -1.81
CA SER A 55 -2.04 -6.75 -1.75
C SER A 55 -1.68 -7.40 -3.08
N CYS A 56 -0.38 -7.61 -3.28
CA CYS A 56 0.19 -8.32 -4.43
C CYS A 56 1.44 -9.12 -4.02
N PRO A 57 1.95 -10.01 -4.88
CA PRO A 57 3.28 -10.57 -4.70
C PRO A 57 4.34 -9.46 -4.56
N LEU A 58 5.24 -9.59 -3.60
CA LEU A 58 6.31 -8.62 -3.37
C LEU A 58 7.41 -8.79 -4.43
N ARG A 59 7.71 -7.71 -5.16
CA ARG A 59 8.88 -7.62 -6.04
C ARG A 59 9.96 -6.77 -5.35
N TYR A 60 11.11 -7.39 -5.04
CA TYR A 60 12.21 -6.68 -4.39
C TYR A 60 12.78 -5.56 -5.26
N GLY A 61 13.10 -4.43 -4.62
CA GLY A 61 13.62 -3.20 -5.23
C GLY A 61 12.63 -2.04 -5.10
N ALA A 62 13.10 -0.91 -4.56
CA ALA A 62 12.26 0.25 -4.24
C ALA A 62 11.40 0.73 -5.42
N ALA A 63 11.98 0.82 -6.62
CA ALA A 63 11.25 1.22 -7.83
C ALA A 63 10.07 0.29 -8.18
N LYS A 64 10.26 -1.03 -8.05
CA LYS A 64 9.20 -2.03 -8.31
C LYS A 64 8.13 -1.99 -7.23
N MET A 65 8.55 -1.87 -5.96
CA MET A 65 7.64 -1.74 -4.83
C MET A 65 6.76 -0.49 -4.94
N LYS A 66 7.35 0.64 -5.37
CA LYS A 66 6.62 1.88 -5.64
C LYS A 66 5.58 1.67 -6.75
N GLU A 67 5.98 1.08 -7.87
CA GLU A 67 5.08 0.78 -9.00
C GLU A 67 3.88 -0.07 -8.53
N ASP A 68 4.16 -1.13 -7.78
CA ASP A 68 3.13 -2.01 -7.22
C ASP A 68 2.24 -1.27 -6.22
N ALA A 69 2.81 -0.47 -5.31
CA ALA A 69 2.05 0.29 -4.33
C ALA A 69 1.13 1.34 -4.99
N LEU A 70 1.58 2.01 -6.04
CA LEU A 70 0.77 2.92 -6.84
C LEU A 70 -0.40 2.19 -7.52
N TYR A 71 -0.12 1.03 -8.12
CA TYR A 71 -1.16 0.20 -8.72
C TYR A 71 -2.21 -0.23 -7.68
N LEU A 72 -1.77 -0.71 -6.51
CA LEU A 72 -2.65 -1.08 -5.39
C LEU A 72 -3.48 0.10 -4.90
N PHE A 73 -2.89 1.30 -4.82
CA PHE A 73 -3.59 2.51 -4.41
C PHE A 73 -4.69 2.88 -5.41
N GLN A 74 -4.37 2.89 -6.71
CA GLN A 74 -5.34 3.18 -7.76
C GLN A 74 -6.47 2.16 -7.79
N ALA A 75 -6.16 0.87 -7.61
CA ALA A 75 -7.16 -0.18 -7.51
C ALA A 75 -8.08 0.02 -6.30
N GLY A 76 -7.51 0.30 -5.11
CA GLY A 76 -8.29 0.59 -3.91
C GLY A 76 -9.12 1.86 -4.02
N LEU A 77 -8.60 2.88 -4.71
CA LEU A 77 -9.31 4.13 -4.95
C LEU A 77 -10.53 3.93 -5.85
N ARG A 78 -10.42 3.15 -6.92
CA ARG A 78 -11.58 2.83 -7.78
C ARG A 78 -12.70 2.16 -6.98
N ASP A 79 -12.35 1.20 -6.15
CA ASP A 79 -13.30 0.49 -5.30
C ASP A 79 -13.94 1.42 -4.26
N TYR A 80 -13.14 2.27 -3.61
CA TYR A 80 -13.62 3.26 -2.64
C TYR A 80 -14.59 4.26 -3.26
N LEU A 81 -14.27 4.80 -4.44
CA LEU A 81 -15.13 5.76 -5.15
C LEU A 81 -16.41 5.10 -5.68
N GLY A 82 -16.31 3.86 -6.18
CA GLY A 82 -17.45 3.08 -6.65
C GLY A 82 -18.41 2.70 -5.53
N SER A 83 -17.88 2.34 -4.35
CA SER A 83 -18.68 2.00 -3.16
C SER A 83 -19.36 3.23 -2.56
N CYS A 84 -18.71 4.39 -2.54
CA CYS A 84 -19.24 5.62 -1.94
C CYS A 84 -20.35 6.33 -2.74
N ARG A 85 -20.82 5.79 -3.90
CA ARG A 85 -21.76 6.46 -4.84
C ARG A 85 -21.47 7.95 -5.02
N ILE A 86 -20.20 8.33 -5.12
CA ILE A 86 -19.82 9.75 -5.25
C ILE A 86 -20.25 10.22 -6.64
N LYS A 87 -21.42 10.86 -6.72
CA LYS A 87 -21.81 11.61 -7.92
C LYS A 87 -20.78 12.72 -8.09
N ILE A 88 -19.95 12.63 -9.12
CA ILE A 88 -19.16 13.75 -9.62
C ILE A 88 -20.15 14.69 -10.31
N HIS A 89 -20.97 15.40 -9.55
CA HIS A 89 -21.83 16.46 -10.07
C HIS A 89 -21.48 17.76 -9.34
N GLY A 90 -20.85 18.65 -10.11
CA GLY A 90 -20.91 20.10 -9.98
C GLY A 90 -20.55 20.74 -8.65
N GLY A 91 -19.31 21.25 -8.55
CA GLY A 91 -19.07 22.54 -7.90
C GLY A 91 -18.72 22.57 -6.41
N GLN A 92 -18.63 21.42 -5.72
CA GLN A 92 -18.10 21.38 -4.34
C GLN A 92 -16.93 20.41 -4.30
N HIS A 93 -15.80 20.87 -3.76
CA HIS A 93 -14.59 20.08 -3.53
C HIS A 93 -14.98 18.67 -3.09
N SER A 94 -14.52 17.63 -3.80
CA SER A 94 -14.81 16.24 -3.44
C SER A 94 -14.39 16.06 -1.99
N GLY A 95 -15.35 16.03 -1.06
CA GLY A 95 -15.12 16.27 0.37
C GLY A 95 -14.36 15.17 1.09
N TRP A 96 -13.60 14.35 0.36
CA TRP A 96 -12.77 13.27 0.87
C TRP A 96 -11.28 13.57 0.68
N ARG A 97 -10.45 13.04 1.59
CA ARG A 97 -8.99 13.12 1.56
C ARG A 97 -8.37 11.87 2.13
N ILE A 98 -7.18 11.50 1.67
CA ILE A 98 -6.36 10.46 2.32
C ILE A 98 -5.78 11.04 3.61
N THR A 99 -5.91 10.30 4.71
CA THR A 99 -5.41 10.70 6.04
C THR A 99 -4.31 9.79 6.56
N SER A 100 -4.10 8.63 5.94
CA SER A 100 -3.08 7.66 6.35
C SER A 100 -2.71 6.77 5.17
N LEU A 101 -1.43 6.44 5.06
CA LEU A 101 -0.86 5.48 4.14
C LEU A 101 0.09 4.57 4.92
N SER A 102 0.14 3.30 4.56
CA SER A 102 1.08 2.32 5.08
C SER A 102 1.31 1.24 4.04
N VAL A 103 2.57 0.85 3.86
CA VAL A 103 2.97 -0.32 3.09
C VAL A 103 3.57 -1.33 4.04
N SER A 104 3.24 -2.61 3.87
CA SER A 104 3.74 -3.68 4.71
C SER A 104 4.17 -4.88 3.88
N ALA A 105 5.17 -5.59 4.38
CA ALA A 105 5.65 -6.85 3.82
C ALA A 105 5.26 -8.00 4.75
N SER A 106 4.72 -9.07 4.19
CA SER A 106 4.24 -10.23 4.97
C SER A 106 4.53 -11.55 4.25
N LYS A 107 4.06 -12.66 4.85
CA LYS A 107 4.36 -14.03 4.44
C LYS A 107 5.86 -14.26 4.36
N ILE A 108 6.54 -14.00 5.47
CA ILE A 108 7.98 -14.11 5.60
C ILE A 108 8.35 -15.58 5.81
N VAL A 109 9.26 -16.10 4.99
CA VAL A 109 9.74 -17.49 5.07
C VAL A 109 11.27 -17.52 5.09
N PRO A 110 11.89 -18.46 5.81
CA PRO A 110 13.34 -18.64 5.76
C PRO A 110 13.78 -19.09 4.36
N ILE A 111 14.97 -18.65 3.94
CA ILE A 111 15.62 -19.20 2.76
C ILE A 111 16.16 -20.59 3.13
N PRO A 112 15.84 -21.65 2.37
CA PRO A 112 16.40 -22.97 2.64
C PRO A 112 17.92 -22.90 2.61
N SER A 113 18.56 -23.23 3.72
CA SER A 113 19.99 -23.51 3.75
C SER A 113 20.22 -24.78 2.93
N VAL A 114 21.01 -24.70 1.87
CA VAL A 114 21.51 -25.91 1.20
C VAL A 114 22.40 -26.63 2.21
N SER A 115 21.86 -27.64 2.89
CA SER A 115 22.67 -28.58 3.65
C SER A 115 23.32 -29.52 2.65
N SER A 116 24.55 -29.19 2.23
CA SER A 116 25.42 -30.13 1.52
C SER A 116 25.77 -31.27 2.48
N TYR A 117 25.20 -32.46 2.23
CA TYR A 117 25.61 -33.73 2.82
C TYR A 117 26.82 -34.29 2.09
#